data_AF-A0A517SBP6-F1
#
_entry.id   AF-A0A517SBP6-F1
#
_cell.length_a   1.000
_cell.length_b   1.000
_cell.length_c   1.000
_cell.angle_alpha   90.00
_cell.angle_beta   90.00
_cell.angle_gamma   90.00
#
_symmetry.space_group_name_H-M   'P 1'
#
loop_
_entity.id
_entity.type
_entity.pdbx_description
1 polymer ?
#
loop_
_entity_poly.entity_id
_entity_poly.type
_entity_poly.pdbx_seq_one_letter_code
_entity_poly.pdbx_strand_id
1 'polypeptide(L)'
;MGWFSRKDWNVLAVIFERSDLYTVAGQRAKGGDADKARDGAKLHKRAVFWAVFDQKRSFVEGGPGQGAINVPPEVVKKLERELPMNRTVQDVLKALEAGTENKCAKSLQWMGYPKKAVQKDEEDFS
;
A
#
# COMPACT_ATOMS: atom_id res chain seq x y z
N MET A 1 -15.41 -31.89 -1.82
CA MET A 1 -15.93 -31.13 -0.65
C MET A 1 -15.51 -29.68 -0.81
N GLY A 2 -16.40 -28.82 -1.29
CA GLY A 2 -16.12 -27.43 -1.60
C GLY A 2 -16.33 -26.51 -0.40
N TRP A 3 -15.28 -26.29 0.40
CA TRP A 3 -15.19 -25.18 1.34
C TRP A 3 -14.47 -24.01 0.66
N PHE A 4 -15.12 -23.42 -0.35
CA PHE A 4 -14.69 -22.14 -0.89
C PHE A 4 -14.93 -21.09 0.19
N SER A 5 -13.88 -20.81 0.95
CA SER A 5 -13.82 -19.70 1.88
C SER A 5 -14.32 -18.45 1.16
N ARG A 6 -15.37 -17.84 1.69
CA ARG A 6 -16.04 -16.63 1.20
C ARG A 6 -15.15 -15.40 1.44
N LYS A 7 -13.84 -15.50 1.19
CA LYS A 7 -12.89 -14.39 1.30
C LYS A 7 -13.31 -13.34 0.30
N ASP A 8 -13.67 -12.16 0.76
CA ASP A 8 -13.89 -10.97 -0.04
C ASP A 8 -13.06 -9.87 0.60
N TRP A 9 -11.92 -9.57 0.00
CA TRP A 9 -10.88 -8.75 0.59
C TRP A 9 -10.57 -7.56 -0.29
N ASN A 10 -10.26 -6.44 0.36
CA ASN A 10 -9.71 -5.25 -0.24
C ASN A 10 -8.20 -5.26 0.02
N VAL A 11 -7.42 -5.63 -0.99
CA VAL A 11 -5.97 -5.64 -0.93
C VAL A 11 -5.44 -4.27 -1.32
N LEU A 12 -4.54 -3.72 -0.54
CA LEU A 12 -3.86 -2.46 -0.78
C LEU A 12 -2.35 -2.67 -0.89
N ALA A 13 -1.75 -1.95 -1.82
CA ALA A 13 -0.31 -1.84 -2.00
C ALA A 13 0.07 -0.35 -2.06
N VAL A 14 1.03 0.04 -1.24
CA VAL A 14 1.62 1.38 -1.24
C VAL A 14 2.86 1.30 -2.11
N ILE A 15 2.78 1.87 -3.30
CA ILE A 15 3.83 1.88 -4.31
C ILE A 15 4.67 3.14 -4.13
N PHE A 16 5.97 2.96 -3.95
CA PHE A 16 6.95 4.03 -3.99
C PHE A 16 7.28 4.34 -5.45
N GLU A 17 6.97 5.56 -5.88
CA GLU A 17 7.41 6.06 -7.19
C GLU A 17 8.66 6.92 -7.04
N ARG A 18 8.66 7.83 -6.06
CA ARG A 18 9.79 8.70 -5.70
C ARG A 18 9.67 9.15 -4.24
N SER A 19 10.71 9.77 -3.69
CA SER A 19 10.84 10.18 -2.27
C SER A 19 9.64 10.96 -1.71
N ASP A 20 8.93 11.70 -2.56
CA ASP A 20 7.83 12.61 -2.25
C ASP A 20 6.50 12.16 -2.86
N LEU A 21 6.45 11.00 -3.52
CA LEU A 21 5.25 10.50 -4.18
C LEU A 21 5.10 9.01 -3.97
N TYR A 22 4.14 8.65 -3.12
CA TYR A 22 3.67 7.28 -2.98
C TYR A 22 2.27 7.17 -3.60
N THR A 23 1.96 6.02 -4.17
CA THR A 23 0.66 5.72 -4.76
C THR A 23 0.03 4.57 -3.98
N VAL A 24 -1.20 4.73 -3.50
CA VAL A 24 -1.99 3.63 -2.93
C VAL A 24 -2.78 2.99 -4.06
N ALA A 25 -2.42 1.76 -4.40
CA ALA A 25 -3.15 0.91 -5.32
C ALA A 25 -3.99 -0.09 -4.52
N GLY A 26 -5.30 -0.13 -4.78
CA GLY A 26 -6.25 -1.02 -4.14
C GLY A 26 -6.93 -1.93 -5.15
N GLN A 27 -7.19 -3.17 -4.75
CA GLN A 27 -7.90 -4.16 -5.53
C GLN A 27 -8.84 -4.95 -4.63
N ARG A 28 -10.11 -5.03 -5.01
CA ARG A 28 -11.06 -5.97 -4.42
C ARG A 28 -10.91 -7.32 -5.09
N ALA A 29 -10.79 -8.38 -4.31
CA ALA A 29 -10.62 -9.73 -4.82
C ALA A 29 -11.30 -10.76 -3.92
N LYS A 30 -11.75 -11.87 -4.52
CA LYS A 30 -12.53 -12.90 -3.84
C LYS A 30 -11.89 -14.29 -3.95
N GLY A 31 -12.11 -15.13 -2.93
CA GLY A 31 -11.65 -16.52 -2.92
C GLY A 31 -10.14 -16.64 -3.21
N GLY A 32 -9.77 -17.53 -4.13
CA GLY A 32 -8.37 -17.74 -4.51
C GLY A 32 -7.70 -16.55 -5.20
N ASP A 33 -8.48 -15.64 -5.81
CA ASP A 33 -7.91 -14.43 -6.40
C ASP A 33 -7.55 -13.38 -5.32
N ALA A 34 -8.15 -13.46 -4.13
CA ALA A 34 -7.75 -12.63 -3.00
C ALA A 34 -6.34 -12.99 -2.51
N ASP A 35 -6.03 -14.28 -2.43
CA ASP A 35 -4.70 -14.77 -2.08
C ASP A 35 -3.67 -14.33 -3.15
N LYS A 36 -4.00 -14.45 -4.45
CA LYS A 36 -3.14 -13.94 -5.54
C LYS A 36 -2.93 -12.42 -5.49
N ALA A 37 -3.97 -11.65 -5.24
CA ALA A 37 -3.88 -10.19 -5.16
C ALA A 37 -2.97 -9.76 -4.00
N ARG A 38 -3.14 -10.41 -2.84
CA ARG A 38 -2.27 -10.21 -1.67
C ARG A 38 -0.83 -10.56 -2.01
N ASP A 39 -0.58 -11.75 -2.55
CA ASP A 39 0.78 -12.20 -2.84
C ASP A 39 1.43 -11.34 -3.94
N GLY A 40 0.66 -10.89 -4.93
CA GLY A 40 1.08 -9.89 -5.92
C GLY A 40 1.48 -8.55 -5.28
N ALA A 41 0.73 -8.06 -4.29
CA ALA A 41 1.07 -6.86 -3.55
C ALA A 41 2.37 -7.02 -2.74
N LYS A 42 2.57 -8.18 -2.10
CA LYS A 42 3.81 -8.53 -1.37
C LYS A 42 5.04 -8.51 -2.28
N LEU A 43 4.90 -9.11 -3.46
CA LEU A 43 5.99 -9.32 -4.43
C LEU A 43 6.21 -8.12 -5.36
N HIS A 44 5.40 -7.07 -5.26
CA HIS A 44 5.55 -5.91 -6.12
C HIS A 44 6.85 -5.15 -5.78
N LYS A 45 7.77 -5.05 -6.73
CA LYS A 45 9.14 -4.50 -6.55
C LYS A 45 9.18 -3.11 -5.91
N ARG A 46 8.15 -2.30 -6.18
CA ARG A 46 8.02 -0.93 -5.65
C ARG A 46 7.06 -0.80 -4.48
N ALA A 47 6.39 -1.88 -4.07
CA ALA A 47 5.49 -1.80 -2.92
C ALA A 47 6.29 -1.72 -1.63
N VAL A 48 6.21 -0.59 -0.93
CA VAL A 48 6.86 -0.40 0.38
C VAL A 48 6.05 -1.03 1.50
N PHE A 49 4.74 -1.07 1.35
CA PHE A 49 3.82 -1.63 2.33
C PHE A 49 2.63 -2.25 1.61
N TRP A 50 2.11 -3.36 2.14
CA TRP A 50 0.87 -3.97 1.67
C TRP A 50 -0.03 -4.25 2.86
N ALA A 51 -1.33 -4.23 2.63
CA ALA A 51 -2.33 -4.53 3.64
C ALA A 51 -3.57 -5.14 3.03
N VAL A 52 -4.29 -5.92 3.82
CA VAL A 52 -5.54 -6.57 3.48
C VAL A 52 -6.58 -6.08 4.46
N PHE A 53 -7.70 -5.63 3.91
CA PHE A 53 -8.86 -5.21 4.66
C PHE A 53 -10.05 -6.08 4.28
N ASP A 54 -10.98 -6.28 5.20
CA ASP A 54 -12.27 -6.88 4.88
C ASP A 54 -13.21 -5.86 4.18
N GLN A 55 -14.40 -6.31 3.77
CA GLN A 55 -15.43 -5.42 3.20
C GLN A 55 -16.02 -4.41 4.20
N LYS A 56 -15.69 -4.52 5.48
CA LYS A 56 -16.07 -3.57 6.54
C LYS A 56 -14.94 -2.57 6.84
N ARG A 57 -13.88 -2.56 6.04
CA ARG A 57 -12.67 -1.73 6.21
C ARG A 57 -11.89 -2.06 7.49
N SER A 58 -12.10 -3.24 8.06
CA SER A 58 -11.31 -3.76 9.17
C SER A 58 -9.98 -4.28 8.63
N PHE A 59 -8.88 -3.91 9.28
CA PHE A 59 -7.56 -4.46 8.97
C PHE A 59 -7.51 -5.95 9.31
N VAL A 60 -7.05 -6.77 8.36
CA VAL A 60 -6.94 -8.23 8.50
C VAL A 60 -5.49 -8.63 8.69
N GLU A 61 -4.63 -8.25 7.74
CA GLU A 61 -3.19 -8.49 7.78
C GLU A 61 -2.47 -7.44 6.94
N GLY A 62 -1.17 -7.26 7.16
CA GLY A 62 -0.35 -6.33 6.39
C GLY A 62 1.10 -6.41 6.82
N GLY A 63 1.96 -5.73 6.07
CA GLY A 63 3.38 -5.71 6.37
C GLY A 63 4.23 -5.01 5.31
N PRO A 64 5.55 -5.02 5.49
CA PRO A 64 6.47 -4.49 4.50
C PRO A 64 6.36 -5.26 3.18
N GLY A 65 6.41 -4.54 2.07
CA GLY A 65 6.57 -5.12 0.73
C GLY A 65 8.04 -5.18 0.31
N GLN A 66 8.33 -5.79 -0.84
CA GLN A 66 9.71 -5.87 -1.35
C GLN A 66 10.38 -4.50 -1.54
N GLY A 67 9.58 -3.48 -1.90
CA GLY A 67 10.07 -2.11 -2.10
C GLY A 67 10.48 -1.39 -0.82
N ALA A 68 10.19 -1.96 0.37
CA ALA A 68 10.55 -1.39 1.67
C ALA A 68 12.05 -1.12 1.81
N ILE A 69 12.89 -1.85 1.09
CA ILE A 69 14.35 -1.64 1.05
C ILE A 69 14.77 -0.26 0.52
N ASN A 70 13.90 0.38 -0.27
CA ASN A 70 14.18 1.67 -0.90
C ASN A 70 13.83 2.86 0.00
N VAL A 71 13.27 2.61 1.20
CA VAL A 71 12.87 3.64 2.14
C VAL A 71 13.43 3.34 3.53
N PRO A 72 13.67 4.37 4.36
CA PRO A 72 14.11 4.16 5.73
C PRO A 72 13.12 3.30 6.53
N PRO A 73 13.58 2.40 7.42
CA PRO A 73 12.71 1.53 8.20
C PRO A 73 11.69 2.29 9.07
N GLU A 74 12.03 3.50 9.54
CA GLU A 74 11.08 4.35 10.27
C GLU A 74 9.88 4.77 9.41
N VAL A 75 10.06 4.94 8.10
CA VAL A 75 8.97 5.29 7.18
C VAL A 75 7.97 4.13 7.11
N VAL A 76 8.46 2.90 6.99
CA VAL A 76 7.62 1.69 6.96
C VAL A 76 6.85 1.53 8.27
N LYS A 77 7.50 1.73 9.42
CA LYS A 77 6.83 1.66 10.73
C LYS A 77 5.74 2.72 10.91
N LYS A 78 5.96 3.93 10.39
CA LYS A 78 4.92 4.97 10.42
C LYS A 78 3.79 4.64 9.46
N LEU A 79 4.09 4.15 8.25
CA LEU A 79 3.08 3.67 7.30
C LEU A 79 2.20 2.60 7.94
N GLU A 80 2.77 1.60 8.59
CA GLU A 80 2.02 0.53 9.26
C GLU A 80 1.01 1.04 10.30
N ARG A 81 1.39 2.08 11.06
CA ARG A 81 0.53 2.69 12.10
C ARG A 81 -0.52 3.65 11.53
N GLU A 82 -0.14 4.43 10.53
CA GLU A 82 -0.93 5.57 10.05
C GLU A 82 -1.78 5.26 8.81
N LEU A 83 -1.39 4.28 7.98
CA LEU A 83 -2.14 3.93 6.76
C LEU A 83 -3.60 3.61 7.02
N PRO A 84 -3.95 2.77 8.02
CA PRO A 84 -5.34 2.41 8.26
C PRO A 84 -6.22 3.63 8.56
N MET A 85 -5.65 4.70 9.12
CA MET A 85 -6.38 5.94 9.45
C MET A 85 -6.22 7.03 8.37
N ASN A 86 -5.39 6.80 7.36
CA ASN A 86 -5.13 7.80 6.32
C ASN A 86 -6.37 8.01 5.45
N ARG A 87 -6.72 9.29 5.21
CA ARG A 87 -7.91 9.66 4.43
C ARG A 87 -7.89 9.11 3.01
N THR A 88 -6.75 9.14 2.32
CA THR A 88 -6.63 8.59 0.96
C THR A 88 -6.90 7.08 0.96
N VAL A 89 -6.41 6.36 1.97
CA VAL A 89 -6.63 4.92 2.12
C VAL A 89 -8.11 4.64 2.36
N GLN A 90 -8.74 5.38 3.28
CA GLN A 90 -10.17 5.27 3.54
C GLN A 90 -11.02 5.57 2.30
N ASP A 91 -10.63 6.55 1.48
CA ASP A 91 -11.31 6.88 0.23
C ASP A 91 -11.16 5.77 -0.82
N VAL A 92 -9.98 5.14 -0.93
CA VAL A 92 -9.77 3.98 -1.81
C VAL A 92 -10.61 2.79 -1.33
N LEU A 93 -10.57 2.48 -0.03
CA LEU A 93 -11.36 1.40 0.55
C LEU A 93 -12.87 1.60 0.32
N LYS A 94 -13.37 2.83 0.49
CA LYS A 94 -14.76 3.18 0.22
C LYS A 94 -15.14 3.00 -1.25
N ALA A 95 -14.24 3.33 -2.19
CA ALA A 95 -14.47 3.13 -3.62
C ALA A 95 -14.54 1.62 -3.97
N LEU A 96 -13.66 0.80 -3.38
CA LEU A 96 -13.68 -0.66 -3.57
C LEU A 96 -14.92 -1.32 -2.93
N GLU A 97 -15.35 -0.83 -1.76
CA GLU A 97 -16.56 -1.29 -1.06
C GLU A 97 -17.83 -1.01 -1.90
N ALA A 98 -17.92 0.19 -2.47
CA ALA A 98 -19.03 0.59 -3.35
C ALA A 98 -19.17 -0.29 -4.60
N GLY A 99 -18.12 -1.04 -4.98
CA GLY A 99 -18.16 -1.97 -6.10
C GLY A 99 -18.22 -1.28 -7.48
N THR A 100 -18.05 0.04 -7.53
CA THR A 100 -17.96 0.81 -8.77
C THR A 100 -16.70 0.45 -9.56
N GLU A 101 -15.60 0.16 -8.85
CA GLU A 101 -14.33 -0.25 -9.46
C GLU A 101 -13.72 -1.43 -8.70
N ASN A 102 -13.27 -2.45 -9.43
CA ASN A 102 -12.54 -3.59 -8.83
C ASN A 102 -11.10 -3.24 -8.47
N LYS A 103 -10.56 -2.17 -9.05
CA LYS A 103 -9.20 -1.66 -8.83
C LYS A 103 -9.24 -0.14 -8.82
N CYS A 104 -8.56 0.47 -7.86
CA CYS A 104 -8.47 1.93 -7.74
C CYS A 104 -7.04 2.29 -7.36
N ALA A 105 -6.50 3.37 -7.93
CA ALA A 105 -5.19 3.87 -7.54
C ALA A 105 -5.29 5.37 -7.28
N LYS A 106 -4.72 5.83 -6.16
CA LYS A 106 -4.66 7.25 -5.78
C LYS A 106 -3.29 7.60 -5.23
N SER A 107 -2.81 8.79 -5.56
CA SER A 107 -1.61 9.34 -4.91
C SER A 107 -1.86 9.49 -3.42
N LEU A 108 -1.00 8.91 -2.61
CA LEU A 108 -1.06 9.00 -1.16
C LEU A 108 -0.84 10.46 -0.76
N GLN A 109 -1.71 11.00 0.08
CA GLN A 109 -1.44 12.26 0.77
C GLN A 109 -1.00 11.95 2.19
N TRP A 110 0.29 12.14 2.49
CA TRP A 110 0.87 11.78 3.77
C TRP A 110 1.93 12.78 4.20
N MET A 111 1.99 13.13 5.48
CA MET A 111 2.98 14.10 6.00
C MET A 111 4.29 13.43 6.42
N GLY A 112 4.34 12.09 6.44
CA GLY A 112 5.49 11.31 6.90
C GLY A 112 6.52 10.98 5.83
N TYR A 113 6.46 11.63 4.65
CA TYR A 113 7.45 11.43 3.60
C TYR A 113 8.88 11.61 4.12
N PRO A 114 9.83 10.77 3.70
CA PRO A 114 11.23 10.98 4.03
C PRO A 114 11.63 12.38 3.54
N LYS A 115 12.25 13.17 4.42
CA LYS A 115 12.83 14.45 4.01
C LYS A 115 13.83 14.14 2.90
N LYS A 116 13.73 14.83 1.75
CA LYS A 116 14.74 14.73 0.70
C LYS A 116 16.10 14.93 1.38
N ALA A 117 16.99 13.94 1.27
CA ALA A 117 18.39 14.19 1.55
C ALA A 117 18.77 15.32 0.59
N VAL A 118 19.15 16.47 1.15
CA VAL A 118 19.81 17.50 0.36
C VAL A 118 21.05 16.81 -0.19
N GLN A 119 21.05 16.50 -1.48
CA GLN A 119 22.25 16.13 -2.20
C GLN A 119 23.17 17.34 -2.03
N LYS A 120 24.11 17.24 -1.08
CA LYS A 120 25.31 18.06 -1.14
C LYS A 120 26.09 17.46 -2.29
N ASP A 121 25.83 17.94 -3.49
CA ASP A 121 26.77 17.77 -4.58
C ASP A 121 28.04 18.49 -4.11
N GLU A 122 29.07 17.70 -3.81
CA GLU A 122 30.46 18.16 -3.70
C GLU A 122 30.81 18.77 -5.05
N GLU A 123 30.58 20.09 -5.18
CA GLU A 123 31.38 20.94 -6.06
C GLU A 123 32.80 20.97 -5.47
N ASP A 124 33.55 19.89 -5.71
CA ASP A 124 35.00 19.92 -5.66
C ASP A 124 35.48 20.79 -6.83
N PHE A 125 35.59 22.08 -6.56
CA PHE A 125 36.49 22.96 -7.28
C PHE A 125 37.93 22.45 -7.02
N SER A 126 38.55 21.88 -8.04
CA SER A 126 40.02 21.77 -8.16
C SER A 126 40.45 22.07 -9.58
#